data_AF-A0AAU8Y2Y0-F1
#
_entry.id   AF-A0AAU8Y2Y0-F1
#
_cell.length_a   1.000
_cell.length_b   1.000
_cell.length_c   1.000
_cell.angle_alpha   90.00
_cell.angle_beta   90.00
_cell.angle_gamma   90.00
#
_symmetry.space_group_name_H-M   'P 1'
#
loop_
_entity.id
_entity.type
_entity.pdbx_description
1 polymer ?
#
loop_
_entity_poly.entity_id
_entity_poly.type
_entity_poly.pdbx_seq_one_letter_code
_entity_poly.pdbx_strand_id
1 'polypeptide(L)' 'MKNELQIKFDQRARELRKERGWSQEEFADRCGLYRNYVRGIERGVRNPTLEVISMLALGLQV' A
#
# COMPACT_ATOMS: atom_id res chain seq x y z
N MET A 1 -12.63 -14.47 -5.60
CA MET A 1 -11.58 -14.26 -6.62
C MET A 1 -11.04 -12.85 -6.46
N LYS A 2 -9.72 -12.65 -6.50
CA LYS A 2 -9.15 -11.29 -6.55
C LYS A 2 -9.38 -10.71 -7.94
N ASN A 3 -9.82 -9.46 -8.00
CA ASN A 3 -9.96 -8.73 -9.26
C ASN A 3 -8.54 -8.38 -9.80
N GLU A 4 -8.35 -8.45 -11.11
CA GLU A 4 -7.10 -8.04 -11.78
C GLU A 4 -6.65 -6.63 -11.36
N LEU A 5 -7.61 -5.70 -11.19
CA LEU A 5 -7.33 -4.34 -10.72
C LEU A 5 -6.68 -4.34 -9.33
N GLN A 6 -7.20 -5.15 -8.41
CA GLN A 6 -6.66 -5.24 -7.05
C GLN A 6 -5.23 -5.79 -7.08
N ILE A 7 -4.97 -6.84 -7.87
CA ILE A 7 -3.63 -7.43 -8.00
C ILE A 7 -2.63 -6.39 -8.51
N LYS A 8 -2.98 -5.64 -9.56
CA LYS A 8 -2.13 -4.58 -10.12
C LYS A 8 -1.89 -3.46 -9.12
N PHE A 9 -2.93 -3.05 -8.39
CA PHE A 9 -2.83 -2.03 -7.35
C PHE A 9 -1.87 -2.44 -6.22
N ASP A 10 -2.07 -3.64 -5.66
CA ASP A 10 -1.27 -4.16 -4.54
C ASP A 10 0.21 -4.30 -4.94
N GLN A 11 0.47 -4.76 -6.17
CA GLN A 11 1.81 -4.85 -6.75
C GLN A 11 2.44 -3.47 -6.92
N ARG A 12 1.70 -2.50 -7.49
CA ARG A 12 2.22 -1.16 -7.73
C ARG A 12 2.56 -0.43 -6.43
N ALA A 13 1.71 -0.55 -5.40
CA ALA A 13 2.00 0.01 -4.09
C ALA A 13 3.31 -0.58 -3.50
N ARG A 14 3.49 -1.90 -3.63
CA ARG A 14 4.70 -2.59 -3.18
C ARG A 14 5.96 -2.18 -3.94
N GLU A 15 5.85 -2.00 -5.26
CA GLU A 15 6.93 -1.53 -6.13
C GLU A 15 7.35 -0.12 -5.76
N LEU A 16 6.41 0.82 -5.68
CA LEU A 16 6.67 2.21 -5.32
C LEU A 16 7.34 2.33 -3.95
N ARG A 17 6.94 1.51 -2.96
CA ARG A 17 7.63 1.43 -1.67
C ARG A 17 9.08 0.98 -1.84
N LYS A 18 9.32 -0.08 -2.61
CA LYS A 18 10.66 -0.64 -2.82
C LYS A 18 11.57 0.29 -3.61
N GLU A 19 11.05 0.98 -4.63
CA GLU A 19 11.77 1.99 -5.41
C GLU A 19 12.31 3.10 -4.51
N ARG A 20 11.62 3.40 -3.41
CA ARG A 20 12.03 4.39 -2.39
C ARG A 20 12.93 3.82 -1.30
N GLY A 21 13.21 2.52 -1.32
CA GLY A 21 14.02 1.86 -0.30
C GLY A 21 13.34 1.68 1.06
N TRP A 22 12.03 1.90 1.15
CA TRP A 22 11.32 1.91 2.44
C TRP A 22 10.97 0.52 2.94
N SER A 23 11.09 0.34 4.26
CA SER A 23 10.52 -0.83 4.95
C SER A 23 8.98 -0.75 5.00
N GLN A 24 8.31 -1.86 5.28
CA GLN A 24 6.85 -1.85 5.50
C GLN A 24 6.44 -1.03 6.73
N GLU A 25 7.32 -0.90 7.73
CA GLU A 25 7.09 -0.04 8.90
C GLU A 25 7.12 1.42 8.46
N GLU A 26 8.23 1.83 7.84
CA GLU A 26 8.43 3.21 7.39
C GLU A 26 7.34 3.66 6.42
N PHE A 27 6.92 2.79 5.49
CA PHE A 27 5.83 3.12 4.59
C PHE A 27 4.50 3.32 5.33
N ALA A 28 4.23 2.50 6.33
CA ALA A 28 3.02 2.64 7.13
C ALA A 28 3.04 3.93 7.95
N ASP A 29 4.17 4.27 8.57
CA ASP A 29 4.37 5.52 9.29
C ASP A 29 4.12 6.73 8.39
N ARG A 30 4.69 6.73 7.17
CA ARG A 30 4.49 7.79 6.17
C ARG A 30 3.04 7.93 5.71
N CYS A 31 2.26 6.85 5.75
CA CYS A 31 0.84 6.87 5.39
C CYS A 31 -0.08 7.15 6.58
N GLY A 32 0.44 7.21 7.82
CA GLY A 32 -0.39 7.23 9.02
C GLY A 32 -1.20 5.94 9.22
N LEU A 33 -0.68 4.80 8.75
CA LEU A 33 -1.32 3.50 8.79
C LEU A 33 -0.57 2.54 9.73
N TYR A 34 -1.25 1.50 10.19
CA TYR A 34 -0.57 0.40 10.86
C TYR A 34 0.18 -0.48 9.85
N ARG A 35 1.41 -0.88 10.19
CA ARG A 35 2.23 -1.79 9.39
C ARG A 35 1.49 -3.06 8.96
N ASN A 36 0.71 -3.67 9.86
CA ASN A 36 -0.03 -4.90 9.56
C ASN A 36 -1.08 -4.69 8.45
N TYR A 37 -1.63 -3.49 8.33
CA TYR A 37 -2.58 -3.09 7.30
C TYR A 37 -1.86 -2.92 5.96
N VAL A 38 -0.74 -2.19 5.93
CA VAL A 38 0.14 -2.05 4.75
C VAL A 38 0.61 -3.42 4.25
N ARG A 39 1.11 -4.28 5.13
CA ARG A 39 1.48 -5.67 4.79
C ARG A 39 0.31 -6.45 4.20
N GLY A 40 -0.91 -6.19 4.68
CA GLY A 40 -2.13 -6.81 4.19
C GLY A 40 -2.49 -6.37 2.77
N ILE A 41 -2.35 -5.07 2.48
CA ILE A 41 -2.53 -4.49 1.14
C ILE A 41 -1.52 -5.10 0.17
N GLU A 42 -0.22 -5.09 0.48
CA GLU A 42 0.81 -5.59 -0.45
C GLU A 42 0.72 -7.10 -0.75
N ARG A 43 0.00 -7.85 0.09
CA ARG A 43 -0.31 -9.28 -0.12
C ARG A 43 -1.67 -9.49 -0.77
N GLY A 44 -2.43 -8.42 -1.00
CA GLY A 44 -3.80 -8.41 -1.47
C GLY A 44 -4.78 -9.16 -0.59
N VAL A 45 -4.55 -9.19 0.73
CA VAL A 45 -5.48 -9.76 1.71
C VAL A 45 -6.35 -8.67 2.35
N ARG A 46 -6.19 -7.42 1.93
CA ARG A 46 -7.01 -6.27 2.30
C ARG A 46 -7.63 -5.64 1.06
N ASN A 47 -8.81 -5.07 1.23
CA ASN A 47 -9.46 -4.22 0.25
C ASN A 47 -9.52 -2.80 0.83
N PRO A 48 -8.56 -1.92 0.53
CA PRO A 48 -8.52 -0.58 1.10
C PRO A 48 -9.69 0.26 0.61
N THR A 49 -10.21 1.14 1.48
CA THR A 49 -11.19 2.15 1.08
C THR A 49 -10.52 3.24 0.24
N LEU A 50 -11.32 4.08 -0.41
CA LEU A 50 -10.80 5.22 -1.19
C LEU A 50 -9.95 6.17 -0.33
N GLU A 51 -10.34 6.39 0.92
CA GLU A 51 -9.58 7.18 1.89
C GLU A 51 -8.19 6.57 2.15
N VAL A 52 -8.10 5.25 2.33
CA VAL A 52 -6.80 4.60 2.51
C VAL A 52 -5.97 4.66 1.23
N ILE A 53 -6.58 4.52 0.06
CA ILE A 53 -5.87 4.68 -1.21
C ILE A 53 -5.28 6.10 -1.33
N SER A 54 -6.03 7.13 -0.91
CA SER A 54 -5.53 8.50 -0.86
C SER A 54 -4.37 8.67 0.13
N MET A 55 -4.45 8.06 1.32
CA MET A 55 -3.33 8.07 2.28
C MET A 55 -2.09 7.36 1.73
N LEU A 56 -2.25 6.24 1.02
CA LEU A 56 -1.13 5.56 0.37
C LEU A 56 -0.51 6.43 -0.72
N ALA A 57 -1.32 7.09 -1.55
CA ALA A 57 -0.83 8.00 -2.59
C ALA A 57 -0.06 9.19 -1.99
N LEU A 58 -0.59 9.81 -0.92
CA LEU A 58 0.08 10.87 -0.17
C LEU A 58 1.40 10.40 0.44
N GLY A 59 1.40 9.25 1.12
CA GLY A 59 2.60 8.66 1.72
C GLY A 59 3.66 8.26 0.69
N LEU A 60 3.24 7.84 -0.51
CA LEU A 60 4.11 7.59 -1.66
C LEU A 60 4.50 8.86 -2.41
N GLN A 61 3.83 10.00 -2.22
CA GLN A 61 4.02 11.22 -3.01
C GLN A 61 3.79 10.97 -4.52
N VAL A 62 2.63 10.39 -4.85
CA VAL A 62 2.17 10.14 -6.23
C VAL A 62 0.73 10.59 -6.45
#